data_AF-A0A432XAZ9-F1
#
_entry.id   AF-A0A432XAZ9-F1
#
_cell.length_a   1.000
_cell.length_b   1.000
_cell.length_c   1.000
_cell.angle_alpha   90.00
_cell.angle_beta   90.00
_cell.angle_gamma   90.00
#
_symmetry.space_group_name_H-M   'P 1'
#
loop_
_entity.id
_entity.type
_entity.pdbx_description
1 polymer ?
#
loop_
_entity_poly.entity_id
_entity_poly.type
_entity_poly.pdbx_seq_one_letter_code
_entity_poly.pdbx_strand_id
1 'polypeptide(L)'
;MQHGRSYFTPVVARTHCLGQGMTEYIIIVALIAVAAIGVYSLLGKTVRNQVSGIAHEVSGQNSSQQLNEARSSARRSGTVAKQDVNLGNYDEATESGSN
;
A
#
# COMPACT_ATOMS: atom_id res chain seq x y z
N MET A 1 -80.22 20.55 16.94
CA MET A 1 -79.80 19.81 15.73
C MET A 1 -78.31 20.10 15.51
N GLN A 2 -77.44 19.23 16.01
CA GLN A 2 -75.98 19.42 15.96
C GLN A 2 -75.45 18.67 14.73
N HIS A 3 -75.01 19.41 13.70
CA HIS A 3 -74.32 18.85 12.54
C HIS A 3 -72.82 18.80 12.81
N GLY A 4 -72.30 17.59 13.08
CA GLY A 4 -70.87 17.34 13.15
C GLY A 4 -70.25 17.36 11.75
N ARG A 5 -69.30 18.28 11.52
CA ARG A 5 -68.48 18.31 10.31
C ARG A 5 -67.29 17.36 10.51
N SER A 6 -67.28 16.27 9.75
CA SER A 6 -66.16 15.33 9.68
C SER A 6 -64.94 16.00 9.03
N TYR A 7 -63.83 16.03 9.75
CA TYR A 7 -62.55 16.50 9.23
C TYR A 7 -61.88 15.37 8.44
N PHE A 8 -61.84 15.53 7.12
CA PHE A 8 -61.06 14.67 6.24
C PHE A 8 -59.58 15.06 6.35
N THR A 9 -58.78 14.22 6.99
CA THR A 9 -57.32 14.38 7.02
C THR A 9 -56.70 13.83 5.72
N PRO A 10 -56.00 14.64 4.92
CA PRO A 10 -55.27 14.10 3.77
C PRO A 10 -54.05 13.30 4.26
N VAL A 11 -53.96 12.03 3.86
CA VAL A 11 -52.73 11.23 4.01
C VAL A 11 -51.75 11.68 2.92
N VAL A 12 -50.69 12.38 3.32
CA VAL A 12 -49.60 12.77 2.40
C VAL A 12 -48.79 11.52 2.06
N ALA A 13 -49.08 10.89 0.92
CA ALA A 13 -48.23 9.84 0.37
C ALA A 13 -46.93 10.49 -0.15
N ARG A 14 -45.78 10.09 0.40
CA ARG A 14 -44.47 10.50 -0.12
C ARG A 14 -44.27 9.83 -1.47
N THR A 15 -44.45 10.57 -2.55
CA THR A 15 -44.12 10.09 -3.90
C THR A 15 -42.60 9.90 -3.96
N HIS A 16 -42.15 8.65 -4.06
CA HIS A 16 -40.73 8.37 -4.31
C HIS A 16 -40.39 8.91 -5.71
N CYS A 17 -39.62 10.00 -5.78
CA CYS A 17 -39.21 10.60 -7.03
C CYS A 17 -38.43 9.56 -7.86
N LEU A 18 -38.94 9.21 -9.04
CA LEU A 18 -38.40 8.17 -9.93
C LEU A 18 -36.97 8.45 -10.45
N GLY A 19 -36.33 9.54 -10.02
CA GLY A 19 -34.93 9.86 -10.30
C GLY A 19 -34.02 9.89 -9.06
N GLN A 20 -34.56 9.83 -7.84
CA GLN A 20 -33.76 9.94 -6.61
C GLN A 20 -32.78 8.76 -6.46
N GLY A 21 -33.19 7.55 -6.85
CA GLY A 21 -32.32 6.37 -6.83
C GLY A 21 -31.29 6.32 -7.96
N MET A 22 -31.53 7.01 -9.09
CA MET A 22 -30.63 6.97 -10.24
C MET A 22 -29.37 7.79 -10.00
N THR A 23 -29.51 8.98 -9.39
CA THR A 23 -28.35 9.79 -9.01
C THR A 23 -27.54 9.12 -7.90
N GLU A 24 -28.20 8.54 -6.89
CA GLU A 24 -27.51 7.82 -5.82
C GLU A 24 -26.69 6.65 -6.36
N TYR A 25 -27.26 5.86 -7.27
CA TYR A 25 -26.55 4.77 -7.92
C TYR A 25 -25.33 5.26 -8.72
N ILE A 26 -25.47 6.34 -9.48
CA ILE A 26 -24.35 6.91 -10.25
C ILE A 26 -23.22 7.35 -9.33
N ILE A 27 -23.52 7.98 -8.20
CA ILE A 27 -22.52 8.42 -7.23
C ILE A 27 -21.81 7.22 -6.60
N ILE A 28 -22.56 6.20 -6.14
CA ILE A 28 -21.97 5.00 -5.54
C ILE A 28 -21.07 4.25 -6.54
N VAL A 29 -21.51 4.09 -7.79
CA VAL A 29 -20.71 3.45 -8.85
C VAL A 29 -19.44 4.25 -9.13
N ALA A 30 -19.52 5.58 -9.21
CA ALA A 30 -18.36 6.43 -9.42
C ALA A 30 -17.32 6.27 -8.29
N LEU A 31 -17.76 6.21 -7.03
CA LEU A 31 -16.88 6.00 -5.87
C LEU A 31 -16.20 4.62 -5.91
N ILE A 32 -16.94 3.56 -6.23
CA ILE A 32 -16.38 2.20 -6.37
C ILE A 32 -15.36 2.15 -7.50
N ALA A 33 -15.64 2.79 -8.65
CA ALA A 33 -14.72 2.80 -9.79
C ALA A 33 -13.37 3.47 -9.44
N VAL A 34 -13.41 4.63 -8.77
CA VAL A 34 -12.20 5.34 -8.32
C VAL A 34 -11.42 4.49 -7.31
N ALA A 35 -12.11 3.90 -6.33
CA ALA A 35 -11.48 3.01 -5.35
C ALA A 35 -10.82 1.79 -6.04
N ALA A 36 -11.50 1.18 -7.00
CA ALA A 36 -11.00 0.05 -7.76
C ALA A 36 -9.71 0.40 -8.53
N ILE A 37 -9.66 1.54 -9.22
CA ILE A 37 -8.43 1.99 -9.93
C ILE A 37 -7.26 2.10 -8.95
N GLY A 38 -7.49 2.65 -7.75
CA GLY A 38 -6.49 2.77 -6.69
C GLY A 38 -5.99 1.41 -6.17
N VAL A 39 -6.92 0.51 -5.84
CA VAL A 39 -6.60 -0.84 -5.35
C VAL A 39 -5.90 -1.67 -6.42
N TYR A 40 -6.36 -1.66 -7.67
CA TYR A 40 -5.70 -2.37 -8.78
C TYR A 40 -4.29 -1.84 -9.03
N SER A 41 -4.08 -0.53 -8.92
CA SER A 41 -2.75 0.06 -9.07
C SER A 41 -1.79 -0.35 -7.94
N LEU A 42 -2.26 -0.35 -6.69
CA LEU A 42 -1.45 -0.72 -5.52
C LEU A 42 -1.21 -2.23 -5.46
N LEU A 43 -2.27 -3.03 -5.58
CA LEU A 43 -2.20 -4.49 -5.57
C LEU A 43 -1.39 -5.01 -6.77
N GLY A 44 -1.59 -4.44 -7.96
CA GLY A 44 -0.84 -4.82 -9.16
C GLY A 44 0.66 -4.55 -9.01
N LYS A 45 1.06 -3.42 -8.42
CA LYS A 45 2.47 -3.14 -8.08
C LYS A 45 3.02 -4.13 -7.06
N THR A 46 2.30 -4.39 -5.97
CA THR A 46 2.75 -5.32 -4.92
C THR A 46 2.89 -6.75 -5.44
N VAL A 47 1.88 -7.26 -6.14
CA VAL A 47 1.90 -8.60 -6.75
C VAL A 47 3.02 -8.68 -7.77
N ARG A 48 3.18 -7.70 -8.66
CA ARG A 48 4.28 -7.67 -9.63
C ARG A 48 5.65 -7.64 -8.95
N ASN A 49 5.82 -6.87 -7.88
CA ASN A 49 7.09 -6.79 -7.15
C ASN A 49 7.42 -8.12 -6.46
N GLN A 50 6.43 -8.76 -5.82
CA GLN A 50 6.60 -10.08 -5.20
C GLN A 50 6.88 -11.16 -6.23
N VAL A 51 6.12 -11.18 -7.34
CA VAL A 51 6.35 -12.11 -8.45
C VAL A 51 7.69 -11.85 -9.11
N SER A 52 8.15 -10.60 -9.22
CA SER A 52 9.49 -10.27 -9.71
C SER A 52 10.57 -10.81 -8.77
N GLY A 53 10.40 -10.68 -7.45
CA GLY A 53 11.32 -11.26 -6.47
C GLY A 53 11.39 -12.78 -6.56
N ILE A 54 10.23 -13.43 -6.68
CA ILE A 54 10.14 -14.89 -6.88
C ILE A 54 10.72 -15.28 -8.25
N ALA A 55 10.45 -14.53 -9.31
CA ALA A 55 10.97 -14.81 -10.64
C ALA A 55 12.49 -14.63 -10.71
N HIS A 56 13.07 -13.66 -9.98
CA HIS A 56 14.51 -13.52 -9.83
C HIS A 56 15.12 -14.69 -9.05
N GLU A 57 14.47 -15.15 -7.98
CA GLU A 57 14.90 -16.33 -7.23
C GLU A 57 14.80 -17.62 -8.08
N VAL A 58 13.70 -17.81 -8.80
CA VAL A 58 13.42 -18.99 -9.66
C VAL A 58 14.27 -18.99 -10.93
N SER A 59 14.56 -17.83 -11.52
CA SER A 59 15.46 -17.72 -12.67
C SER A 59 16.94 -17.84 -12.30
N GLY A 60 17.26 -17.97 -11.01
CA GLY A 60 18.64 -18.01 -10.50
C GLY A 60 19.37 -16.66 -10.63
N GLN A 61 18.67 -15.60 -11.04
CA GLN A 61 19.23 -14.27 -11.25
C GLN A 61 19.20 -13.48 -9.93
N ASN A 62 20.16 -13.81 -9.06
CA ASN A 62 20.82 -12.93 -8.10
C ASN A 62 20.14 -12.49 -6.79
N SER A 63 19.68 -13.46 -5.99
CA SER A 63 19.98 -13.35 -4.55
C SER A 63 21.50 -13.42 -4.30
N SER A 64 22.31 -14.04 -5.17
CA SER A 64 23.77 -14.16 -5.02
C SER A 64 24.55 -12.83 -5.05
N GLN A 65 24.18 -11.83 -5.87
CA GLN A 65 24.87 -10.52 -5.85
C GLN A 65 24.58 -9.77 -4.54
N GLN A 66 23.30 -9.65 -4.16
CA GLN A 66 22.93 -9.02 -2.89
C GLN A 66 23.43 -9.80 -1.67
N LEU A 67 23.41 -11.14 -1.72
CA LEU A 67 24.00 -11.99 -0.67
C LEU A 67 25.53 -11.88 -0.63
N ASN A 68 26.20 -11.70 -1.77
CA ASN A 68 27.66 -11.50 -1.80
C ASN A 68 28.05 -10.11 -1.29
N GLU A 69 27.30 -9.06 -1.64
CA GLU A 69 27.47 -7.72 -1.09
C GLU A 69 27.18 -7.69 0.42
N ALA A 70 26.10 -8.36 0.86
CA ALA A 70 25.76 -8.51 2.27
C ALA A 70 26.83 -9.31 3.03
N ARG A 71 27.34 -10.41 2.45
CA ARG A 71 28.45 -11.19 3.03
C ARG A 71 29.74 -10.39 3.09
N SER A 72 30.04 -9.59 2.06
CA SER A 72 31.23 -8.73 2.01
C SER A 72 31.16 -7.66 3.11
N SER A 73 30.01 -7.00 3.23
CA SER A 73 29.73 -6.00 4.27
C SER A 73 29.79 -6.61 5.67
N ALA A 74 29.18 -7.79 5.88
CA ALA A 74 29.21 -8.50 7.16
C ALA A 74 30.64 -8.91 7.56
N ARG A 75 31.46 -9.36 6.59
CA ARG A 75 32.89 -9.65 6.83
C ARG A 75 33.66 -8.39 7.21
N ARG A 76 33.41 -7.26 6.53
CA ARG A 76 34.02 -5.96 6.85
C ARG A 76 33.67 -5.49 8.25
N SER A 77 32.39 -5.50 8.61
CA SER A 77 31.96 -5.14 9.96
C SER A 77 32.57 -6.07 11.01
N GLY A 78 32.70 -7.37 10.72
CA GLY A 78 33.37 -8.32 11.61
C GLY A 78 34.88 -8.05 11.79
N THR A 79 35.55 -7.54 10.76
CA THR A 79 36.97 -7.15 10.83
C THR A 79 37.15 -5.85 11.60
N VAL A 80 36.35 -4.82 11.29
CA VAL A 80 36.38 -3.52 11.99
C VAL A 80 36.02 -3.69 13.47
N ALA A 81 35.04 -4.53 13.80
CA ALA A 81 34.66 -4.80 15.18
C ALA A 81 35.73 -5.55 15.99
N LYS A 82 36.67 -6.24 15.32
CA LYS A 82 37.82 -6.89 15.95
C LYS A 82 39.04 -5.96 16.06
N GLN A 83 38.99 -4.80 15.42
CA GLN A 83 40.05 -3.81 15.46
C GLN A 83 39.73 -2.82 16.59
N ASP A 84 40.67 -2.62 17.51
CA ASP A 84 40.52 -1.60 18.56
C ASP A 84 40.59 -0.22 17.93
N VAL A 85 39.42 0.37 17.64
CA VAL A 85 39.32 1.72 17.06
C VAL A 85 39.53 2.75 18.18
N ASN A 86 40.65 3.46 18.11
CA ASN A 86 40.98 4.59 18.96
C ASN A 86 41.08 5.87 18.11
N LEU A 87 41.13 7.03 18.77
CA LEU A 87 41.20 8.33 18.08
C LEU A 87 42.44 8.49 17.18
N GLY A 88 43.47 7.67 17.37
CA GLY A 88 44.69 7.69 16.56
C GLY A 88 44.68 6.80 15.33
N ASN A 89 43.73 5.85 15.20
CA ASN A 89 43.63 4.91 14.08
C ASN A 89 42.24 4.91 13.39
N TYR A 90 41.42 5.92 13.70
CA TYR A 90 40.06 6.06 13.20
C TYR A 90 39.99 6.12 11.66
N ASP A 91 40.92 6.83 11.04
CA ASP A 91 41.00 6.94 9.57
C ASP A 91 41.33 5.57 8.93
N GLU A 92 42.27 4.82 9.50
CA GLU A 92 42.75 3.56 8.94
C GLU A 92 41.77 2.38 9.16
N ALA A 93 41.06 2.37 10.29
CA ALA A 93 39.98 1.43 10.57
C ALA A 93 38.78 1.62 9.64
N THR A 94 38.56 2.84 9.15
CA THR A 94 37.46 3.17 8.24
C THR A 94 37.85 2.98 6.77
N GLU A 95 39.10 3.26 6.39
CA GLU A 95 39.62 3.06 5.03
C GLU A 95 39.88 1.60 4.64
N SER A 96 40.16 0.72 5.62
CA SER A 96 40.23 -0.74 5.40
C SER A 96 38.93 -1.35 4.83
N GLY A 97 37.83 -0.57 4.82
CA GLY A 97 36.54 -0.90 4.22
C GLY A 97 36.41 -0.67 2.71
N SER A 98 37.42 -0.13 2.02
CA SER A 98 37.30 0.33 0.61
C SER A 98 38.11 -0.45 -0.44
N ASN A 99 38.89 -1.47 -0.07
CA ASN A 99 39.57 -2.37 -1.03
C ASN A 99 38.95 -3.76 -1.04
#